data_AF-A0A966KTT9-F1
#
_entry.id   AF-A0A966KTT9-F1
#
_cell.length_a   1.000
_cell.length_b   1.000
_cell.length_c   1.000
_cell.angle_alpha   90.00
_cell.angle_beta   90.00
_cell.angle_gamma   90.00
#
_symmetry.space_group_name_H-M   'P 1'
#
loop_
_entity.id
_entity.type
_entity.pdbx_description
1 polymer ?
#
loop_
_entity_poly.entity_id
_entity_poly.type
_entity_poly.pdbx_seq_one_letter_code
_entity_poly.pdbx_strand_id
1 'polypeptide(L)'
;MNSAQQQLGFDEPEPAPEHRSASVGGERVVRVLPDEPAIGREFDYSVPTSMDEQVRIGTVVRVPLHGRRMGGWVVADHVEPPVGVELQPLARVSGWGPPPEVLDLADWAAWRWCGRPASILRTATPATAVRGL
;
A
#
# COMPACT_ATOMS: atom_id res chain seq x y z
N MET A 1 24.60 18.00 43.12
CA MET A 1 23.42 17.34 42.52
C MET A 1 22.37 18.38 42.17
N ASN A 2 22.33 18.87 40.94
CA ASN A 2 21.08 18.83 40.17
C ASN A 2 21.38 19.15 38.69
N SER A 3 21.16 18.15 37.85
CA SER A 3 21.40 18.18 36.40
C SER A 3 20.18 18.75 35.70
N ALA A 4 20.35 19.83 34.95
CA ALA A 4 19.35 20.35 34.03
C ALA A 4 19.22 19.41 32.82
N GLN A 5 18.11 18.68 32.74
CA GLN A 5 17.78 17.87 31.58
C GLN A 5 17.32 18.78 30.43
N GLN A 6 18.06 18.70 29.33
CA GLN A 6 17.73 19.26 28.03
C GLN A 6 16.41 18.71 27.51
N GLN A 7 15.53 19.62 27.09
CA GLN A 7 14.28 19.31 26.41
C GLN A 7 14.60 19.11 24.92
N LEU A 8 14.56 17.85 24.47
CA LEU A 8 14.64 17.48 23.06
C LEU A 8 13.34 17.94 22.38
N GLY A 9 13.46 18.92 21.49
CA GLY A 9 12.38 19.33 20.60
C GLY A 9 12.01 18.16 19.69
N PHE A 10 10.80 17.64 19.87
CA PHE A 10 10.16 16.81 18.86
C PHE A 10 9.74 17.76 17.74
N ASP A 11 10.44 17.68 16.62
CA ASP A 11 10.02 18.31 15.37
C ASP A 11 8.62 17.80 15.03
N GLU A 12 7.65 18.71 14.99
CA GLU A 12 6.27 18.38 14.69
C GLU A 12 6.22 17.92 13.23
N PRO A 13 5.71 16.71 12.92
CA PRO A 13 5.71 16.22 11.55
C PRO A 13 4.88 17.18 10.69
N GLU A 14 5.53 17.75 9.67
CA GLU A 14 4.92 18.63 8.68
C GLU A 14 3.56 18.04 8.23
N PRO A 15 2.46 18.82 8.29
CA PRO A 15 1.15 18.31 7.95
C PRO A 15 1.18 17.80 6.52
N ALA A 16 0.79 16.53 6.34
CA ALA A 16 0.76 15.91 5.03
C ALA A 16 -0.13 16.75 4.09
N PRO A 17 0.28 16.96 2.83
CA PRO A 17 -0.50 17.75 1.90
C PRO A 17 -1.90 17.15 1.79
N GLU A 18 -2.90 18.02 1.96
CA GLU A 18 -4.31 17.70 1.76
C GLU A 18 -4.51 17.34 0.28
N HIS A 19 -4.60 16.04 -0.02
CA HIS A 19 -4.82 15.57 -1.38
C HIS A 19 -6.25 15.88 -1.79
N ARG A 20 -6.41 17.02 -2.47
CA ARG A 20 -7.64 17.47 -3.08
C ARG A 20 -8.11 16.40 -4.09
N SER A 21 -9.28 15.81 -3.83
CA SER A 21 -9.93 14.84 -4.71
C SER A 21 -10.13 15.45 -6.10
N ALA A 22 -9.37 14.98 -7.09
CA ALA A 22 -9.53 15.37 -8.48
C ALA A 22 -10.33 14.28 -9.19
N SER A 23 -11.61 14.54 -9.41
CA SER A 23 -12.41 13.76 -10.37
C SER A 23 -12.34 14.42 -11.74
N VAL A 24 -12.01 13.63 -12.76
CA VAL A 24 -12.66 13.51 -14.09
C VAL A 24 -11.72 12.73 -15.01
N GLY A 25 -12.15 11.52 -15.39
CA GLY A 25 -11.49 10.62 -16.34
C GLY A 25 -11.15 9.27 -15.70
N GLY A 26 -12.01 8.27 -15.98
CA GLY A 26 -11.92 6.85 -15.56
C GLY A 26 -10.78 6.54 -14.60
N GLU A 27 -10.98 6.85 -13.32
CA GLU A 27 -9.94 6.77 -12.32
C GLU A 27 -9.48 5.32 -12.22
N ARG A 28 -8.26 5.01 -12.66
CA ARG A 28 -7.74 3.64 -12.62
C ARG A 28 -7.79 3.17 -11.18
N VAL A 29 -8.47 2.05 -10.96
CA VAL A 29 -8.64 1.47 -9.62
C VAL A 29 -7.77 0.22 -9.52
N VAL A 30 -7.08 0.11 -8.40
CA VAL A 30 -6.32 -1.09 -8.04
C VAL A 30 -6.84 -1.67 -6.74
N ARG A 31 -6.74 -2.99 -6.61
CA ARG A 31 -6.96 -3.68 -5.36
C ARG A 31 -5.64 -3.88 -4.64
N VAL A 32 -5.60 -3.55 -3.36
CA VAL A 32 -4.41 -3.64 -2.52
C VAL A 32 -4.66 -4.60 -1.37
N LEU A 33 -3.73 -5.53 -1.15
CA LEU A 33 -3.63 -6.30 0.09
C LEU A 33 -2.74 -5.53 1.08
N PRO A 34 -3.28 -5.01 2.19
CA PRO A 34 -2.50 -4.28 3.17
C PRO A 34 -1.58 -5.22 3.96
N ASP A 35 -0.43 -4.68 4.32
CA ASP A 35 0.55 -5.34 5.18
C ASP A 35 0.17 -5.21 6.68
N GLU A 36 -1.10 -5.47 7.02
CA GLU A 36 -1.64 -5.34 8.38
C GLU A 36 -1.92 -6.71 9.01
N PRO A 37 -1.25 -7.08 10.10
CA PRO A 37 -1.54 -8.32 10.80
C PRO A 37 -2.97 -8.43 11.37
N ALA A 38 -3.79 -7.38 11.41
CA ALA A 38 -5.19 -7.52 11.84
C ALA A 38 -6.19 -7.79 10.69
N ILE A 39 -5.82 -7.55 9.43
CA ILE A 39 -6.77 -7.51 8.31
C ILE A 39 -6.34 -8.49 7.22
N GLY A 40 -7.13 -9.55 7.01
CA GLY A 40 -6.97 -10.50 5.90
C GLY A 40 -7.82 -10.12 4.67
N ARG A 41 -8.10 -8.84 4.49
CA ARG A 41 -9.01 -8.31 3.46
C ARG A 41 -8.27 -7.32 2.58
N GLU A 42 -8.64 -7.34 1.31
CA GLU A 42 -8.18 -6.42 0.28
C GLU A 42 -9.11 -5.22 0.16
N PHE A 43 -8.57 -4.09 -0.30
CA PHE A 43 -9.32 -2.85 -0.47
C PHE A 43 -8.99 -2.19 -1.81
N ASP A 44 -9.99 -1.54 -2.38
CA ASP A 44 -9.86 -0.84 -3.65
C ASP A 44 -9.43 0.61 -3.41
N TYR A 45 -8.48 1.09 -4.21
CA TYR A 45 -7.91 2.42 -4.15
C TYR A 45 -7.80 3.00 -5.54
N SER A 46 -7.93 4.33 -5.64
CA SER A 46 -7.66 5.00 -6.89
C SER A 46 -6.17 5.25 -7.10
N VAL A 47 -5.74 5.20 -8.36
CA VAL A 47 -4.37 5.49 -8.77
C VAL A 47 -4.28 6.95 -9.22
N PRO A 48 -3.54 7.82 -8.49
CA PRO A 48 -3.27 9.16 -8.96
C PRO A 48 -2.51 9.14 -10.28
N THR A 49 -2.83 10.05 -11.20
CA THR A 49 -2.20 10.12 -12.54
C THR A 49 -0.68 10.21 -12.48
N SER A 50 -0.12 10.85 -11.45
CA SER A 50 1.34 10.96 -11.23
C SER A 50 2.04 9.62 -10.92
N MET A 51 1.28 8.59 -10.57
CA MET A 51 1.78 7.25 -10.24
C MET A 51 1.43 6.20 -11.31
N ASP A 52 0.68 6.57 -12.35
CA ASP A 52 0.06 5.61 -13.28
C ASP A 52 1.10 4.66 -13.91
N GLU A 53 2.19 5.20 -14.46
CA GLU A 53 3.25 4.42 -15.10
C GLU A 53 4.05 3.53 -14.12
N GLN A 54 4.00 3.81 -12.82
CA GLN A 54 4.73 3.06 -11.78
C GLN A 54 3.93 1.89 -11.22
N VAL A 55 2.60 1.94 -11.36
CA VAL A 55 1.68 0.97 -10.75
C VAL A 55 1.48 -0.21 -11.69
N ARG A 56 1.66 -1.41 -11.14
CA ARG A 56 1.40 -2.71 -11.75
C ARG A 56 1.08 -3.71 -10.64
N ILE A 57 0.56 -4.88 -11.00
CA ILE A 57 0.43 -5.99 -10.05
C ILE A 57 1.81 -6.31 -9.45
N GLY A 58 1.85 -6.45 -8.12
CA GLY A 58 3.10 -6.62 -7.35
C GLY A 58 3.74 -5.32 -6.85
N THR A 59 3.31 -4.15 -7.33
CA THR A 59 3.86 -2.87 -6.83
C THR A 59 3.60 -2.73 -5.33
N VAL A 60 4.65 -2.38 -4.60
CA VAL A 60 4.59 -2.07 -3.17
C VAL A 60 4.18 -0.61 -3.01
N VAL A 61 3.05 -0.39 -2.37
CA VAL A 61 2.43 0.93 -2.21
C VAL A 61 2.27 1.31 -0.74
N ARG A 62 2.00 2.59 -0.50
CA ARG A 62 1.50 3.10 0.78
C ARG A 62 0.07 3.53 0.59
N VAL A 63 -0.81 3.09 1.49
CA VAL A 63 -2.25 3.38 1.45
C VAL A 63 -2.73 3.95 2.79
N PRO A 64 -3.75 4.82 2.80
CA PRO A 64 -4.46 5.18 4.02
C PRO A 64 -5.37 4.02 4.46
N LEU A 65 -5.28 3.63 5.73
CA LEU A 65 -6.16 2.64 6.35
C LEU A 65 -6.29 2.94 7.85
N HIS A 66 -7.53 3.09 8.34
CA HIS A 66 -7.82 3.43 9.75
C HIS A 66 -7.03 4.63 10.29
N GLY A 67 -6.94 5.73 9.52
CA GLY A 67 -6.22 6.95 9.93
C GLY A 67 -4.69 6.84 9.94
N ARG A 68 -4.12 5.68 9.56
CA ARG A 68 -2.69 5.46 9.43
C ARG A 68 -2.31 5.26 7.97
N ARG A 69 -1.07 5.58 7.63
CA ARG A 69 -0.47 5.14 6.36
C ARG A 69 0.21 3.82 6.59
N MET A 70 -0.02 2.85 5.71
CA MET A 70 0.66 1.56 5.78
C MET A 70 1.03 0.97 4.43
N GLY A 71 1.85 -0.09 4.46
CA GLY A 71 2.32 -0.77 3.27
C GLY A 71 1.26 -1.72 2.72
N GLY A 72 1.39 -2.08 1.46
CA GLY A 72 0.59 -3.11 0.84
C GLY A 72 1.10 -3.43 -0.56
N TRP A 73 0.50 -4.45 -1.16
CA TRP A 73 0.80 -4.91 -2.51
C TRP A 73 -0.41 -4.71 -3.39
N VAL A 74 -0.20 -4.17 -4.59
CA VAL A 74 -1.23 -4.18 -5.64
C VAL A 74 -1.42 -5.64 -6.07
N VAL A 75 -2.61 -6.19 -5.85
CA VAL A 75 -2.94 -7.59 -6.16
C VAL A 75 -3.84 -7.73 -7.38
N ALA A 76 -4.59 -6.68 -7.72
CA ALA A 76 -5.34 -6.59 -8.97
C ALA A 76 -5.36 -5.16 -9.49
N ASP A 77 -5.58 -5.01 -10.78
CA ASP A 77 -5.54 -3.75 -11.51
C ASP A 77 -6.78 -3.61 -12.40
N HIS A 78 -7.17 -2.38 -12.69
CA HIS A 78 -8.42 -2.04 -13.39
C HIS A 78 -9.65 -2.75 -12.80
N VAL A 79 -9.77 -2.75 -11.47
CA VAL A 79 -10.91 -3.37 -10.79
C VAL A 79 -12.14 -2.46 -10.84
N GLU A 80 -13.33 -3.03 -10.98
CA GLU A 80 -14.58 -2.27 -10.85
C GLU A 80 -14.84 -2.00 -9.35
N PRO A 81 -14.93 -0.74 -8.92
CA PRO A 81 -15.15 -0.43 -7.51
C PRO A 81 -16.60 -0.71 -7.08
N PRO A 82 -16.84 -1.00 -5.78
CA PRO A 82 -18.19 -1.12 -5.27
C PRO A 82 -19.01 0.15 -5.46
N VAL A 83 -20.28 -0.01 -5.84
CA VAL A 83 -21.19 1.12 -6.07
C VAL A 83 -21.36 1.96 -4.80
N GLY A 84 -21.23 3.28 -4.94
CA GLY A 84 -21.48 4.24 -3.85
C GLY A 84 -20.35 4.35 -2.83
N VAL A 85 -19.16 3.79 -3.11
CA VAL A 85 -17.98 3.95 -2.26
C VAL A 85 -17.06 5.02 -2.85
N GLU A 86 -16.71 6.02 -2.04
CA GLU A 86 -15.63 6.94 -2.37
C GLU A 86 -14.28 6.26 -2.15
N LEU A 87 -13.49 6.15 -3.22
CA LEU A 87 -12.16 5.55 -3.17
C LEU A 87 -11.16 6.54 -2.59
N GLN A 88 -10.29 6.03 -1.73
CA GLN A 88 -9.12 6.77 -1.30
C GLN A 88 -7.99 6.62 -2.34
N PRO A 89 -7.19 7.67 -2.58
CA PRO A 89 -6.05 7.57 -3.49
C PRO A 89 -4.90 6.79 -2.86
N LEU A 90 -4.11 6.11 -3.71
CA LEU A 90 -2.79 5.62 -3.33
C LEU A 90 -1.93 6.78 -2.81
N ALA A 91 -1.27 6.56 -1.68
CA ALA A 91 -0.53 7.63 -1.03
C ALA A 91 0.93 7.73 -1.52
N ARG A 92 1.53 6.62 -1.98
CA ARG A 92 2.91 6.58 -2.53
C ARG A 92 3.21 5.21 -3.16
N VAL A 93 4.05 5.17 -4.19
CA VAL A 93 4.75 3.95 -4.63
C VAL A 93 6.10 3.82 -3.91
N SER A 94 6.27 2.74 -3.15
CA SER A 94 7.51 2.42 -2.45
C SER A 94 8.53 1.79 -3.38
N GLY A 95 8.09 0.88 -4.25
CA GLY A 95 8.92 0.18 -5.25
C GLY A 95 8.16 -0.99 -5.87
N TRP A 96 8.85 -1.81 -6.64
CA TRP A 96 8.31 -3.03 -7.21
C TRP A 96 8.57 -4.21 -6.29
N GLY A 97 7.51 -4.96 -6.01
CA GLY A 97 7.54 -6.15 -5.19
C GLY A 97 7.53 -7.43 -6.05
N PRO A 98 7.06 -8.56 -5.48
CA PRO A 98 7.00 -9.83 -6.19
C PRO A 98 6.13 -9.74 -7.45
N PRO A 99 6.47 -10.49 -8.51
CA PRO A 99 5.67 -10.53 -9.73
C PRO A 99 4.33 -11.26 -9.50
N PRO A 100 3.35 -11.15 -10.41
CA PRO A 100 2.02 -11.74 -10.26
C PRO A 100 2.02 -13.24 -9.92
N GLU A 101 2.95 -14.01 -10.49
CA GLU A 101 3.01 -15.46 -10.27
C GLU A 101 3.39 -15.80 -8.81
N VAL A 102 4.14 -14.92 -8.16
CA VAL A 102 4.50 -15.06 -6.74
C VAL A 102 3.36 -14.60 -5.83
N LEU A 103 2.53 -13.64 -6.27
CA LEU A 103 1.28 -13.30 -5.59
C LEU A 103 0.31 -14.48 -5.59
N ASP A 104 0.10 -15.11 -6.74
CA ASP A 104 -0.76 -16.30 -6.87
C ASP A 104 -0.24 -17.45 -6.01
N LEU A 105 1.08 -17.66 -6.00
CA LEU A 105 1.73 -18.65 -5.14
C LEU A 105 1.51 -18.35 -3.65
N ALA A 106 1.62 -17.08 -3.24
CA ALA A 106 1.41 -16.66 -1.87
C ALA A 106 -0.04 -16.87 -1.41
N ASP A 107 -1.01 -16.62 -2.29
CA ASP A 107 -2.42 -16.89 -2.01
C ASP A 107 -2.70 -18.39 -1.85
N TRP A 108 -2.24 -19.20 -2.82
CA TRP A 108 -2.34 -20.66 -2.74
C TRP A 108 -1.69 -21.23 -1.48
N ALA A 109 -0.50 -20.75 -1.12
CA ALA A 109 0.20 -21.20 0.08
C ALA A 109 -0.52 -20.76 1.36
N ALA A 110 -1.05 -19.54 1.41
CA ALA A 110 -1.85 -19.11 2.55
C ALA A 110 -3.09 -20.00 2.73
N TRP A 111 -3.80 -20.32 1.64
CA TRP A 111 -4.91 -21.27 1.68
C TRP A 111 -4.47 -22.67 2.14
N ARG A 112 -3.39 -23.22 1.59
CA ARG A 112 -2.92 -24.58 1.84
C ARG A 112 -2.43 -24.83 3.27
N TRP A 113 -1.88 -23.81 3.91
CA TRP A 113 -1.31 -23.87 5.26
C TRP A 113 -2.06 -23.02 6.30
N CYS A 114 -3.29 -22.58 6.00
CA CYS A 114 -4.07 -21.69 6.86
C CYS A 114 -3.28 -20.44 7.31
N GLY A 115 -2.42 -19.94 6.43
CA GLY A 115 -1.57 -18.79 6.64
C GLY A 115 -2.19 -17.50 6.10
N ARG A 116 -1.37 -16.48 5.90
CA ARG A 116 -1.78 -15.18 5.37
C ARG A 116 -0.87 -14.78 4.23
N PRO A 117 -1.41 -14.36 3.07
CA PRO A 117 -0.57 -14.04 1.92
C PRO A 117 0.46 -12.95 2.26
N ALA A 118 0.07 -11.94 3.04
CA ALA A 118 0.95 -10.86 3.50
C ALA A 118 2.22 -11.35 4.21
N SER A 119 2.17 -12.45 4.96
CA SER A 119 3.36 -13.02 5.62
C SER A 119 4.38 -13.53 4.61
N ILE A 120 3.91 -14.18 3.54
CA ILE A 120 4.74 -14.73 2.46
C ILE A 120 5.25 -13.60 1.57
N LEU A 121 4.39 -12.66 1.21
CA LEU A 121 4.75 -11.50 0.38
C LEU A 121 5.79 -10.61 1.05
N ARG A 122 5.76 -10.48 2.39
CA ARG A 122 6.82 -9.79 3.13
C ARG A 122 8.18 -10.42 2.89
N THR A 123 8.25 -11.75 2.89
CA THR A 123 9.49 -12.49 2.59
C THR A 123 9.89 -12.38 1.11
N ALA A 124 8.91 -12.39 0.21
CA ALA A 124 9.12 -12.26 -1.23
C ALA A 124 9.41 -10.82 -1.70
N THR A 125 9.33 -9.83 -0.80
CA THR A 125 9.56 -8.42 -1.11
C THR A 125 10.97 -8.01 -0.68
N PRO A 126 11.76 -7.37 -1.56
CA PRO A 126 13.07 -6.84 -1.20
C PRO A 126 12.98 -5.83 -0.04
N ALA A 127 13.94 -5.88 0.88
CA ALA A 127 14.02 -4.94 2.00
C ALA A 127 14.27 -3.48 1.56
N THR A 128 14.83 -3.30 0.36
CA THR A 128 15.12 -1.99 -0.25
C THR A 128 14.26 -1.80 -1.50
N ALA A 129 13.82 -0.58 -1.75
CA ALA A 129 13.01 -0.25 -2.92
C ALA A 129 13.72 -0.58 -4.24
N VAL A 130 13.09 -1.42 -5.06
CA VAL A 130 13.50 -1.70 -6.44
C VAL A 130 12.61 -0.90 -7.39
N ARG A 131 13.18 -0.28 -8.43
CA ARG A 131 12.45 0.52 -9.44
C ARG A 131 12.89 0.19 -10.89
N GLY A 132 13.68 -0.87 -11.05
CA GLY A 132 14.30 -1.31 -12.30
C GLY A 132 14.92 -2.70 -12.08
N LEU A 133 15.09 -3.47 -13.16
CA LEU A 133 15.85 -4.72 -13.15
C LEU A 133 17.28 -4.46 -13.65
#